data_AF-A0A376Y3E9-F1
#
_entry.id   AF-A0A376Y3E9-F1
#
_cell.length_a   1.000
_cell.length_b   1.000
_cell.length_c   1.000
_cell.angle_alpha   90.00
_cell.angle_beta   90.00
_cell.angle_gamma   90.00
#
_symmetry.space_group_name_H-M   'P 1'
#
loop_
_entity.id
_entity.type
_entity.pdbx_description
1 polymer ?
#
loop_
_entity_poly.entity_id
_entity_poly.type
_entity_poly.pdbx_seq_one_letter_code
_entity_poly.pdbx_strand_id
1 'polypeptide(L)'
;MCCIIGAYHANYHTTQYVYEHRMGVKPGGNIALLACAGPMGIGAIDYAINGGIQPSRVVVVDIDDKRLAQVQKLLPVELAASKGIELVYVNTKGMSDPVQMLRALTGDAGFDDIFVYAAVPAVVEMADELLAEDGCLNFFAGPTDKTSKCRLISTTSITTARTSSVHLAVQRTT
;
A
#
# COMPACT_ATOMS: atom_id res chain seq x y z
N MET A 1 3.71 13.16 -12.76
CA MET A 1 2.78 13.31 -11.61
C MET A 1 1.39 12.72 -11.87
N CYS A 2 0.76 12.93 -13.04
CA CYS A 2 -0.65 12.54 -13.28
C CYS A 2 -0.98 11.08 -12.96
N CYS A 3 -0.11 10.11 -13.28
CA CYS A 3 -0.36 8.70 -13.01
C CYS A 3 -0.42 8.37 -11.51
N ILE A 4 0.38 9.05 -10.69
CA ILE A 4 0.40 8.86 -9.23
C ILE A 4 -0.91 9.36 -8.63
N ILE A 5 -1.27 10.61 -8.94
CA ILE A 5 -2.51 11.23 -8.50
C ILE A 5 -3.72 10.38 -8.94
N GLY A 6 -3.70 9.92 -10.20
CA GLY A 6 -4.74 9.05 -10.75
C GLY A 6 -4.91 7.76 -9.96
N ALA A 7 -3.83 7.08 -9.57
CA ALA A 7 -3.94 5.86 -8.77
C ALA A 7 -4.47 6.13 -7.36
N TYR A 8 -4.04 7.21 -6.71
CA TYR A 8 -4.58 7.60 -5.41
C TYR A 8 -6.09 7.86 -5.47
N HIS A 9 -6.58 8.47 -6.56
CA HIS A 9 -8.02 8.71 -6.76
C HIS A 9 -8.78 7.48 -7.26
N ALA A 10 -8.09 6.52 -7.88
CA ALA A 10 -8.69 5.29 -8.41
C ALA A 10 -8.95 4.25 -7.32
N ASN A 11 -8.29 4.37 -6.16
CA ASN A 11 -8.63 3.57 -4.99
C ASN A 11 -10.05 3.84 -4.56
N TYR A 12 -10.67 2.82 -3.97
CA TYR A 12 -11.98 2.99 -3.39
C TYR A 12 -12.18 2.02 -2.23
N HIS A 13 -12.97 2.47 -1.27
CA HIS A 13 -13.34 1.68 -0.11
C HIS A 13 -14.85 1.51 -0.06
N THR A 14 -15.28 0.41 0.51
CA THR A 14 -16.69 0.05 0.62
C THR A 14 -17.11 0.01 2.08
N THR A 15 -18.42 -0.05 2.29
CA THR A 15 -18.97 -0.36 3.60
C THR A 15 -19.99 -1.47 3.39
N GLN A 16 -19.95 -2.50 4.23
CA GLN A 16 -20.84 -3.64 4.07
C GLN A 16 -22.31 -3.16 3.99
N TYR A 17 -23.05 -3.72 3.04
CA TYR A 17 -24.45 -3.38 2.74
C TYR A 17 -24.70 -1.94 2.22
N VAL A 18 -23.64 -1.20 1.90
CA VAL A 18 -23.72 0.11 1.24
C VAL A 18 -23.15 -0.04 -0.18
N TYR A 19 -23.95 0.32 -1.19
CA TYR A 19 -23.59 0.19 -2.61
C TYR A 19 -22.93 1.44 -3.18
N GLU A 20 -22.36 2.28 -2.32
CA GLU A 20 -21.61 3.49 -2.69
C GLU A 20 -20.12 3.26 -2.45
N HIS A 21 -19.30 3.63 -3.45
CA HIS A 21 -17.85 3.56 -3.35
C HIS A 21 -17.29 4.88 -2.83
N ARG A 22 -16.47 4.83 -1.79
CA ARG A 22 -15.69 5.98 -1.31
C ARG A 22 -14.38 6.04 -2.09
N MET A 23 -14.37 6.85 -3.14
CA MET A 23 -13.20 7.02 -4.00
C MET A 23 -12.05 7.72 -3.27
N GLY A 24 -10.82 7.39 -3.64
CA GLY A 24 -9.60 7.86 -3.00
C GLY A 24 -9.00 6.82 -2.04
N VAL A 25 -7.75 7.06 -1.65
CA VAL A 25 -7.13 6.40 -0.49
C VAL A 25 -7.94 6.65 0.78
N LYS A 26 -7.87 5.74 1.76
CA LYS A 26 -8.69 5.83 2.97
C LYS A 26 -8.25 6.99 3.86
N PRO A 27 -9.14 7.97 4.16
CA PRO A 27 -8.84 9.01 5.13
C PRO A 27 -8.55 8.40 6.50
N GLY A 28 -7.43 8.78 7.11
CA GLY A 28 -6.98 8.20 8.37
C GLY A 28 -6.53 6.73 8.30
N GLY A 29 -6.39 6.16 7.10
CA GLY A 29 -5.92 4.80 6.89
C GLY A 29 -4.40 4.63 6.98
N ASN A 30 -3.96 3.39 6.79
CA ASN A 30 -2.56 2.99 6.69
C ASN A 30 -2.18 2.77 5.22
N ILE A 31 -1.21 3.53 4.72
CA ILE A 31 -0.66 3.38 3.38
C ILE A 31 0.71 2.68 3.42
N ALA A 32 0.92 1.67 2.58
CA ALA A 32 2.24 1.09 2.31
C ALA A 32 2.71 1.40 0.90
N LEU A 33 3.94 1.90 0.78
CA LEU A 33 4.59 2.21 -0.49
C LEU A 33 5.81 1.28 -0.66
N LEU A 34 5.63 0.21 -1.44
CA LEU A 34 6.64 -0.86 -1.60
C LEU A 34 7.56 -0.62 -2.79
N ALA A 35 8.87 -0.83 -2.56
CA ALA A 35 9.96 -0.54 -3.49
C ALA A 35 9.92 0.91 -4.03
N CYS A 36 9.60 1.85 -3.13
CA CYS A 36 9.17 3.19 -3.47
C CYS A 36 10.29 4.25 -3.40
N ALA A 37 11.53 3.90 -3.05
CA ALA A 37 12.58 4.92 -2.90
C ALA A 37 13.20 5.40 -4.24
N GLY A 38 12.53 5.16 -5.37
CA GLY A 38 12.91 5.65 -6.70
C GLY A 38 12.26 7.00 -7.07
N PRO A 39 12.62 7.59 -8.23
CA PRO A 39 12.11 8.91 -8.66
C PRO A 39 10.59 9.00 -8.72
N MET A 40 9.92 7.94 -9.20
CA MET A 40 8.46 7.87 -9.24
C MET A 40 7.86 7.78 -7.83
N GLY A 41 8.50 7.03 -6.94
CA GLY A 41 7.98 6.83 -5.60
C GLY A 41 8.21 8.02 -4.67
N ILE A 42 9.25 8.84 -4.88
CA ILE A 42 9.38 10.15 -4.21
C ILE A 42 8.13 11.00 -4.44
N GLY A 43 7.63 11.06 -5.67
CA GLY A 43 6.39 11.78 -5.98
C GLY A 43 5.14 11.16 -5.34
N ALA A 44 5.15 9.85 -5.08
CA ALA A 44 4.07 9.17 -4.38
C ALA A 44 4.08 9.46 -2.88
N ILE A 45 5.26 9.46 -2.26
CA ILE A 45 5.43 9.81 -0.85
C ILE A 45 5.06 11.27 -0.62
N ASP A 46 5.54 12.17 -1.51
CA ASP A 46 5.18 13.58 -1.47
C ASP A 46 3.66 13.77 -1.58
N TYR A 47 3.01 13.07 -2.51
CA TYR A 47 1.55 13.14 -2.66
C TYR A 47 0.80 12.52 -1.46
N ALA A 48 1.33 11.50 -0.80
CA ALA A 48 0.73 10.97 0.43
C ALA A 48 0.77 11.98 1.58
N ILE A 49 1.81 12.81 1.65
CA ILE A 49 2.01 13.82 2.71
C ILE A 49 1.29 15.13 2.39
N ASN A 50 1.34 15.55 1.13
CA ASN A 50 0.92 16.87 0.66
C ASN A 50 -0.36 16.85 -0.18
N GLY A 51 -0.92 15.67 -0.45
CA GLY A 51 -2.15 15.50 -1.22
C GLY A 51 -3.41 15.93 -0.47
N GLY A 52 -4.56 15.78 -1.14
CA GLY A 52 -5.84 16.24 -0.61
C GLY A 52 -6.47 15.34 0.46
N ILE A 53 -6.15 14.05 0.46
CA ILE A 53 -6.64 13.08 1.45
C ILE A 53 -5.50 12.74 2.39
N GLN A 54 -5.75 12.87 3.69
CA GLN A 54 -4.75 12.65 4.73
C GLN A 54 -4.84 11.22 5.30
N PRO A 55 -3.84 10.36 5.08
CA PRO A 55 -3.72 9.09 5.81
C PRO A 55 -3.23 9.34 7.24
N SER A 56 -3.43 8.38 8.14
CA SER A 56 -2.84 8.44 9.49
C SER A 56 -1.37 8.02 9.45
N ARG A 57 -1.03 7.05 8.59
CA ARG A 57 0.31 6.48 8.50
C ARG A 57 0.71 6.18 7.07
N VAL A 58 1.97 6.45 6.77
CA VAL A 58 2.62 6.12 5.50
C VAL A 58 3.90 5.33 5.81
N VAL A 59 3.97 4.09 5.33
CA VAL A 59 5.16 3.24 5.47
C VAL A 59 5.82 3.09 4.11
N VAL A 60 7.06 3.58 4.00
CA VAL A 60 7.88 3.52 2.80
C VAL A 60 8.86 2.39 2.93
N VAL A 61 8.79 1.44 2.01
CA VAL A 61 9.62 0.23 2.02
C VAL A 61 10.52 0.21 0.80
N ASP A 62 11.81 -0.01 1.01
CA ASP A 62 12.77 -0.29 -0.07
C ASP A 62 13.87 -1.23 0.44
N ILE A 63 14.74 -1.69 -0.44
CA ILE A 63 15.88 -2.56 -0.09
C ILE A 63 17.22 -1.81 -0.12
N ASP A 64 17.24 -0.61 -0.70
CA ASP A 64 18.45 0.19 -0.89
C ASP A 64 18.53 1.35 0.13
N ASP A 65 19.41 1.19 1.11
CA ASP A 65 19.69 2.21 2.14
C ASP A 65 20.04 3.57 1.55
N LYS A 66 20.76 3.61 0.42
CA LYS A 66 21.16 4.87 -0.19
C LYS A 66 19.95 5.60 -0.75
N ARG A 67 18.99 4.86 -1.32
CA ARG A 67 17.75 5.46 -1.82
C ARG A 67 16.89 5.95 -0.66
N LEU A 68 16.69 5.14 0.38
CA LEU A 68 15.94 5.56 1.57
C LEU A 68 16.54 6.82 2.20
N ALA A 69 17.88 6.86 2.38
CA ALA A 69 18.56 8.03 2.92
C ALA A 69 18.42 9.29 2.04
N GLN A 70 18.34 9.13 0.71
CA GLN A 70 18.08 10.25 -0.20
C GLN A 70 16.64 10.75 -0.07
N VAL A 71 15.67 9.83 -0.06
CA VAL A 71 14.26 10.18 0.10
C VAL A 71 13.99 10.86 1.43
N GLN A 72 14.54 10.34 2.53
CA GLN A 72 14.37 10.91 3.86
C GLN A 72 14.96 12.33 3.99
N LYS A 73 16.00 12.68 3.20
CA LYS A 73 16.50 14.06 3.13
C LYS A 73 15.52 15.01 2.43
N LEU A 74 14.83 14.52 1.41
CA LEU A 74 13.86 15.31 0.64
C LEU A 74 12.52 15.43 1.37
N LEU A 75 12.10 14.34 2.01
CA LEU A 75 10.82 14.18 2.69
C LEU A 75 11.10 13.68 4.11
N PRO A 76 11.51 14.58 5.03
CA PRO A 76 11.84 14.20 6.39
C PRO A 76 10.59 13.76 7.16
N VAL A 77 10.76 12.86 8.13
CA VAL A 77 9.64 12.35 8.96
C VAL A 77 8.95 13.48 9.74
N GLU A 78 9.70 14.52 10.08
CA GLU A 78 9.21 15.72 10.76
C GLU A 78 8.23 16.52 9.88
N LEU A 79 8.42 16.52 8.55
CA LEU A 79 7.49 17.17 7.62
C LEU A 79 6.11 16.50 7.67
N ALA A 80 6.08 15.16 7.63
CA ALA A 80 4.84 14.39 7.76
C ALA A 80 4.21 14.56 9.15
N ALA A 81 5.03 14.49 10.21
CA ALA A 81 4.56 14.65 11.58
C ALA A 81 3.93 16.02 11.84
N SER A 82 4.46 17.10 11.24
CA SER A 82 3.88 18.45 11.32
C SER A 82 2.45 18.53 10.75
N LYS A 83 2.08 17.56 9.92
CA LYS A 83 0.75 17.42 9.32
C LYS A 83 -0.10 16.37 10.03
N GLY A 84 0.38 15.73 11.09
CA GLY A 84 -0.33 14.66 11.78
C GLY A 84 -0.25 13.30 11.09
N ILE A 85 0.72 13.10 10.19
CA ILE A 85 0.95 11.83 9.48
C ILE A 85 2.18 11.15 10.07
N GLU A 86 2.05 9.88 10.46
CA GLU A 86 3.19 9.06 10.86
C GLU A 86 3.90 8.51 9.61
N LEU A 87 5.13 8.98 9.36
CA LEU A 87 5.95 8.50 8.24
C LEU A 87 7.06 7.58 8.74
N VAL A 88 7.12 6.36 8.21
CA VAL A 88 8.11 5.35 8.59
C VAL A 88 8.86 4.88 7.35
N TYR A 89 10.20 4.91 7.41
CA TYR A 89 11.06 4.33 6.38
C TYR A 89 11.59 2.98 6.85
N VAL A 90 11.44 1.95 6.02
CA VAL A 90 11.83 0.59 6.32
C VAL A 90 12.74 0.05 5.23
N ASN A 91 13.89 -0.49 5.64
CA ASN A 91 14.70 -1.34 4.78
C ASN A 91 14.38 -2.82 5.03
N THR A 92 13.87 -3.55 4.03
CA THR A 92 13.56 -4.99 4.17
C THR A 92 14.69 -5.93 3.75
N LYS A 93 15.83 -5.40 3.31
CA LYS A 93 16.99 -6.18 2.89
C LYS A 93 17.54 -7.02 4.05
N GLY A 94 17.55 -8.34 3.87
CA GLY A 94 18.09 -9.28 4.85
C GLY A 94 17.19 -9.51 6.07
N MET A 95 15.95 -9.00 6.07
CA MET A 95 14.95 -9.38 7.06
C MET A 95 14.46 -10.80 6.82
N SER A 96 14.31 -11.58 7.90
CA SER A 96 13.78 -12.94 7.83
C SER A 96 12.29 -12.97 7.55
N ASP A 97 11.53 -12.04 8.16
CA ASP A 97 10.08 -11.90 7.97
C ASP A 97 9.68 -10.42 7.86
N PRO A 98 9.77 -9.84 6.65
CA PRO A 98 9.37 -8.45 6.43
C PRO A 98 7.84 -8.25 6.57
N VAL A 99 7.03 -9.27 6.32
CA VAL A 99 5.56 -9.17 6.38
C VAL A 99 5.11 -8.98 7.82
N GLN A 100 5.56 -9.84 8.72
CA GLN A 100 5.19 -9.75 10.14
C GLN A 100 5.59 -8.41 10.75
N MET A 101 6.80 -7.92 10.44
CA MET A 101 7.27 -6.64 10.95
C MET A 101 6.40 -5.48 10.45
N LEU A 102 6.07 -5.46 9.15
CA LEU A 102 5.22 -4.42 8.57
C LEU A 102 3.78 -4.49 9.12
N ARG A 103 3.24 -5.68 9.40
CA ARG A 103 1.93 -5.84 10.06
C ARG A 103 1.96 -5.36 11.51
N ALA A 104 3.07 -5.57 12.22
CA ALA A 104 3.22 -5.10 13.59
C ALA A 104 3.13 -3.56 13.70
N LEU A 105 3.56 -2.83 12.66
CA LEU A 105 3.41 -1.36 12.60
C LEU A 105 1.94 -0.93 12.63
N THR A 106 1.03 -1.76 12.12
CA THR A 106 -0.41 -1.46 12.08
C THR A 106 -1.21 -2.23 13.13
N GLY A 107 -0.55 -2.84 14.13
CA GLY A 107 -1.22 -3.65 15.15
C GLY A 107 -1.93 -4.86 14.54
N ASP A 108 -1.32 -5.47 13.52
CA ASP A 108 -1.81 -6.60 12.74
C ASP A 108 -3.06 -6.36 11.88
N ALA A 109 -3.55 -5.11 11.80
CA ALA A 109 -4.69 -4.76 10.94
C ALA A 109 -4.37 -4.87 9.44
N GLY A 110 -3.11 -4.66 9.05
CA GLY A 110 -2.68 -4.56 7.65
C GLY A 110 -2.73 -3.11 7.13
N PHE A 111 -2.69 -2.96 5.81
CA PHE A 111 -2.71 -1.67 5.11
C PHE A 111 -3.96 -1.53 4.25
N ASP A 112 -4.60 -0.36 4.36
CA ASP A 112 -5.81 -0.03 3.58
C ASP A 112 -5.46 0.28 2.13
N ASP A 113 -4.29 0.88 1.88
CA ASP A 113 -3.84 1.21 0.53
C ASP A 113 -2.38 0.78 0.36
N ILE A 114 -2.11 -0.03 -0.67
CA ILE A 114 -0.76 -0.48 -0.99
C ILE A 114 -0.41 -0.09 -2.42
N PHE A 115 0.76 0.49 -2.60
CA PHE A 115 1.30 0.84 -3.91
C PHE A 115 2.64 0.15 -4.12
N VAL A 116 2.77 -0.61 -5.20
CA VAL A 116 3.95 -1.39 -5.54
C VAL A 116 4.65 -0.78 -6.76
N TYR A 117 5.91 -0.39 -6.59
CA TYR A 117 6.68 0.35 -7.60
C TYR A 117 7.76 -0.50 -8.31
N ALA A 118 7.90 -1.78 -7.96
CA ALA A 118 8.81 -2.70 -8.62
C ALA A 118 8.09 -3.95 -9.12
N ALA A 119 8.37 -4.37 -10.36
CA ALA A 119 7.82 -5.58 -10.96
C ALA A 119 8.58 -6.83 -10.51
N VAL A 120 8.61 -7.05 -9.21
CA VAL A 120 9.27 -8.20 -8.58
C VAL A 120 8.17 -9.05 -7.93
N PRO A 121 7.99 -10.33 -8.34
CA PRO A 121 6.92 -11.18 -7.81
C PRO A 121 6.86 -11.22 -6.29
N ALA A 122 8.01 -11.36 -5.63
CA ALA A 122 8.10 -11.37 -4.16
C ALA A 122 7.56 -10.08 -3.50
N VAL A 123 7.65 -8.92 -4.16
CA VAL A 123 7.12 -7.65 -3.63
C VAL A 123 5.60 -7.59 -3.81
N VAL A 124 5.08 -8.17 -4.89
CA VAL A 124 3.62 -8.25 -5.13
C VAL A 124 2.96 -9.26 -4.19
N GLU A 125 3.60 -10.41 -3.96
CA GLU A 125 3.14 -11.40 -2.98
C GLU A 125 3.14 -10.83 -1.56
N MET A 126 4.23 -10.13 -1.18
CA MET A 126 4.29 -9.38 0.08
C MET A 126 3.17 -8.34 0.18
N ALA A 127 2.85 -7.63 -0.90
CA ALA A 127 1.74 -6.67 -0.90
C ALA A 127 0.39 -7.34 -0.63
N ASP A 128 0.11 -8.50 -1.23
CA ASP A 128 -1.14 -9.23 -0.98
C ASP A 128 -1.29 -9.67 0.48
N GLU A 129 -0.19 -10.12 1.12
CA GLU A 129 -0.18 -10.53 2.53
C GLU A 129 -0.36 -9.36 3.51
N LEU A 130 0.00 -8.14 3.09
CA LEU A 130 -0.09 -6.92 3.89
C LEU A 130 -1.45 -6.23 3.80
N LEU A 131 -2.31 -6.60 2.84
CA LEU A 131 -3.62 -5.96 2.67
C LEU A 131 -4.52 -6.15 3.90
N ALA A 132 -5.13 -5.04 4.32
CA ALA A 132 -6.23 -5.03 5.28
C ALA A 132 -7.54 -5.50 4.63
N GLU A 133 -8.56 -5.68 5.46
CA GLU A 133 -9.94 -5.83 5.00
C GLU A 133 -10.37 -4.59 4.20
N ASP A 134 -11.04 -4.79 3.04
CA ASP A 134 -11.41 -3.69 2.12
C ASP A 134 -10.21 -2.85 1.62
N GLY A 135 -9.02 -3.46 1.58
CA GLY A 135 -7.80 -2.82 1.11
C GLY A 135 -7.67 -2.75 -0.42
N CYS A 136 -6.96 -1.74 -0.90
CA CYS A 136 -6.68 -1.49 -2.32
C CYS A 136 -5.20 -1.72 -2.65
N LEU A 137 -4.91 -2.54 -3.66
CA LEU A 137 -3.55 -2.76 -4.17
C LEU A 137 -3.38 -2.16 -5.57
N ASN A 138 -2.41 -1.26 -5.70
CA ASN A 138 -1.96 -0.71 -6.97
C ASN A 138 -0.58 -1.22 -7.33
N PHE A 139 -0.43 -1.58 -8.59
CA PHE A 139 0.82 -2.04 -9.15
C PHE A 139 1.24 -1.14 -10.31
N PHE A 140 2.31 -0.39 -10.11
CA PHE A 140 2.79 0.65 -11.03
C PHE A 140 3.85 0.16 -12.02
N ALA A 141 4.41 -1.03 -11.80
CA ALA A 141 5.54 -1.52 -12.57
C ALA A 141 5.07 -2.42 -13.72
N GLY A 142 5.41 -2.06 -14.95
CA GLY A 142 5.22 -2.95 -16.10
C GLY A 142 6.20 -4.12 -16.04
N PRO A 143 5.81 -5.35 -16.47
CA PRO A 143 6.74 -6.46 -16.57
C PRO A 143 7.85 -6.11 -17.56
N THR A 144 9.11 -6.26 -17.13
CA THR A 144 10.29 -6.02 -17.96
C THR A 144 10.60 -7.21 -18.88
N ASP A 145 10.11 -8.39 -18.53
CA ASP A 145 10.24 -9.61 -19.31
C ASP A 145 9.10 -9.72 -20.34
N LYS A 146 9.43 -9.57 -21.63
CA LYS A 146 8.48 -9.71 -22.75
C LYS A 146 7.96 -11.13 -22.97
N THR A 147 8.62 -12.14 -22.38
CA THR A 147 8.20 -13.54 -22.42
C THR A 147 7.42 -13.99 -21.19
N SER A 148 7.31 -13.12 -20.18
CA SER A 148 6.44 -13.38 -19.03
C SER A 148 4.99 -13.37 -19.48
N LYS A 149 4.46 -14.57 -19.77
CA LYS A 149 3.02 -14.78 -19.93
C LYS A 149 2.40 -14.42 -18.59
N CYS A 150 1.69 -13.29 -18.57
CA CYS A 150 0.93 -12.72 -17.48
C CYS A 150 0.33 -13.79 -16.53
N ARG A 151 1.12 -14.21 -15.52
CA ARG A 151 0.64 -14.98 -14.36
C ARG A 151 0.30 -14.04 -13.19
N LEU A 152 0.83 -12.83 -13.25
CA LEU A 152 0.40 -11.67 -12.48
C LEU A 152 -0.61 -10.93 -13.34
N ILE A 153 -1.88 -10.97 -12.95
CA ILE A 153 -3.03 -10.37 -13.66
C ILE A 153 -2.65 -8.96 -14.10
N SER A 154 -2.56 -8.75 -15.42
CA SER A 154 -2.14 -7.48 -15.99
C SER A 154 -3.20 -6.42 -15.69
N THR A 155 -2.75 -5.34 -15.07
CA THR A 155 -3.28 -3.97 -15.17
C THR A 155 -4.64 -3.68 -14.54
N THR A 156 -4.65 -2.58 -13.78
CA THR A 156 -5.76 -1.86 -13.13
C THR A 156 -6.10 -2.42 -11.76
N SER A 157 -5.71 -1.65 -10.73
CA SER A 157 -6.12 -1.73 -9.31
C SER A 157 -6.77 -3.05 -8.92
N ILE A 158 -5.98 -3.99 -8.38
CA ILE A 158 -6.58 -5.17 -7.74
C ILE A 158 -7.15 -4.65 -6.42
N THR A 159 -8.44 -4.30 -6.44
CA THR A 159 -9.18 -4.10 -5.20
C THR A 159 -9.59 -5.48 -4.72
N THR A 160 -8.68 -6.13 -3.98
CA THR A 160 -9.02 -7.36 -3.28
C THR A 160 -9.83 -6.96 -2.05
N ALA A 161 -11.16 -6.93 -2.19
CA ALA A 161 -12.04 -6.91 -1.04
C ALA A 161 -11.89 -8.25 -0.30
N ARG A 162 -10.89 -8.37 0.57
CA ARG A 162 -10.90 -9.40 1.61
C ARG A 162 -12.10 -9.06 2.46
N THR A 163 -13.17 -9.84 2.36
CA THR A 163 -14.28 -9.82 3.31
C THR A 163 -13.96 -10.80 4.41
N SER A 164 -14.02 -10.38 5.67
CA SER A 164 -13.95 -11.30 6.80
C SER A 164 -15.03 -12.38 6.63
N SER A 165 -14.60 -13.63 6.50
CA SER A 165 -15.51 -14.78 6.51
C SER A 165 -16.13 -14.88 7.90
N VAL A 166 -17.25 -14.19 8.12
CA VAL A 166 -18.10 -14.45 9.29
C VAL A 166 -18.49 -15.91 9.19
N HIS A 167 -17.97 -16.72 10.11
CA HIS A 167 -18.34 -18.12 10.27
C HIS A 167 -19.82 -18.13 10.68
N LEU A 168 -20.73 -18.16 9.71
CA LEU A 168 -22.15 -18.37 9.95
C LEU A 168 -22.29 -19.84 10.36
N ALA A 169 -22.06 -20.11 11.64
CA ALA A 169 -22.47 -21.35 12.26
C ALA A 169 -24.00 -21.37 12.23
N VAL A 170 -24.57 -21.95 11.17
CA VAL A 170 -25.96 -22.36 11.13
C VAL A 170 -26.11 -23.46 12.18
N GLN A 171 -26.48 -23.05 13.40
CA GLN A 171 -27.00 -23.96 14.41
C GLN A 171 -28.25 -24.61 13.81
N ARG A 172 -28.12 -25.89 13.43
CA ARG A 172 -29.27 -26.76 13.20
C ARG A 172 -29.99 -26.97 14.54
N THR A 173 -31.05 -26.21 14.77
CA THR A 173 -32.06 -26.55 15.78
C THR A 173 -32.93 -27.68 15.25
N THR A 174 -32.87 -28.81 15.97
CA THR A 174 -33.89 -29.88 16.18
C THR A 174 -34.80 -30.26 15.02
#